data_AF-A0A3C2C4Q3-F1
#
_entry.id   AF-A0A3C2C4Q3-F1
#
_cell.length_a   1.000
_cell.length_b   1.000
_cell.length_c   1.000
_cell.angle_alpha   90.00
_cell.angle_beta   90.00
_cell.angle_gamma   90.00
#
_symmetry.space_group_name_H-M   'P 1'
#
loop_
_entity.id
_entity.type
_entity.pdbx_description
1 polymer ?
#
loop_
_entity_poly.entity_id
_entity_poly.type
_entity_poly.pdbx_seq_one_letter_code
_entity_poly.pdbx_strand_id
1 'polypeptide(L)'
;HGANRLASNSLLDGLVFGHRIVEQTRRYLAGYRLSGQDFSCTQLAESEDVDYEQLRTSLQSTMDRYAGPVRSFEGLNEALVFFAGLGVLAGRQAGNWEEMEVRNMLCVAELITEAAIIRTESRGCHYRLDFPAPSERWRRHVIFKRG
;
A
#
# COMPACT_ATOMS: atom_id res chain seq x y z
N HIS A 1 -11.50 7.76 4.70
CA HIS A 1 -12.49 7.99 5.77
C HIS A 1 -11.92 8.69 7.02
N GLY A 2 -10.78 9.38 6.95
CA GLY A 2 -10.06 9.78 8.17
C GLY A 2 -9.23 8.62 8.74
N ALA A 3 -8.97 8.63 10.06
CA ALA A 3 -8.11 7.64 10.72
C ALA A 3 -8.84 6.38 11.22
N ASN A 4 -10.18 6.34 11.15
CA ASN A 4 -10.99 5.16 11.42
C ASN A 4 -12.22 5.20 10.51
N ARG A 5 -12.54 4.08 9.86
CA ARG A 5 -13.73 3.99 9.01
C ARG A 5 -14.93 3.62 9.88
N LEU A 6 -15.97 4.46 9.85
CA LEU A 6 -17.25 4.12 10.49
C LEU A 6 -17.94 2.99 9.72
N ALA A 7 -18.60 2.09 10.46
CA ALA A 7 -19.40 1.02 9.87
C ALA A 7 -20.45 1.59 8.90
N SER A 8 -20.80 0.80 7.88
CA SER A 8 -21.85 1.10 6.88
C SER A 8 -21.58 2.20 5.84
N ASN A 9 -20.49 2.96 5.93
CA ASN A 9 -20.21 4.01 4.92
C ASN A 9 -19.57 3.49 3.62
N SER A 10 -19.09 2.24 3.59
CA SER A 10 -18.26 1.76 2.47
C SER A 10 -19.04 1.55 1.17
N LEU A 11 -20.27 1.02 1.28
CA LEU A 11 -21.13 0.84 0.12
C LEU A 11 -21.59 2.18 -0.44
N LEU A 12 -21.96 3.11 0.45
CA LEU A 12 -22.35 4.47 0.08
C LEU A 12 -21.20 5.21 -0.60
N ASP A 13 -20.00 5.12 -0.05
CA ASP A 13 -18.80 5.72 -0.65
C ASP A 13 -18.56 5.14 -2.04
N GLY A 14 -18.68 3.82 -2.23
CA GLY A 14 -18.59 3.18 -3.55
C GLY A 14 -19.60 3.75 -4.56
N LEU A 15 -20.87 3.88 -4.18
CA LEU A 15 -21.92 4.41 -5.05
C LEU A 15 -21.69 5.88 -5.40
N VAL A 16 -21.41 6.71 -4.39
CA VAL A 16 -21.26 8.17 -4.55
C VAL A 16 -19.99 8.49 -5.33
N PHE A 17 -18.84 7.93 -4.96
CA PHE A 17 -17.59 8.20 -5.66
C PHE A 17 -17.57 7.55 -7.04
N GLY A 18 -18.17 6.36 -7.23
CA GLY A 18 -18.30 5.73 -8.54
C GLY A 18 -19.06 6.61 -9.53
N HIS A 19 -20.22 7.14 -9.13
CA HIS A 19 -20.99 8.07 -9.95
C HIS A 19 -20.18 9.34 -10.30
N ARG A 20 -19.53 9.96 -9.30
CA ARG A 20 -18.70 11.16 -9.51
C ARG A 20 -17.51 10.92 -10.43
N ILE A 21 -16.86 9.76 -10.33
CA ILE A 21 -15.75 9.37 -11.23
C ILE A 21 -16.25 9.34 -12.67
N VAL A 22 -17.41 8.73 -12.93
CA VAL A 22 -18.00 8.68 -14.28
C VAL A 22 -18.33 10.07 -14.81
N GLU A 23 -18.99 10.93 -14.02
CA GLU A 23 -19.31 12.29 -14.45
C GLU A 23 -18.05 13.10 -14.79
N GLN A 24 -17.02 13.02 -13.94
CA GLN A 24 -15.78 13.73 -14.16
C GLN A 24 -15.00 13.18 -15.37
N THR A 25 -15.00 11.85 -15.54
CA THR A 25 -14.32 11.18 -16.65
C THR A 25 -14.97 11.58 -17.97
N ARG A 26 -16.30 11.64 -18.05
CA ARG A 26 -17.02 12.11 -19.26
C ARG A 26 -16.64 13.54 -19.64
N ARG A 27 -16.52 14.44 -18.67
CA ARG A 27 -16.08 15.83 -18.90
C ARG A 27 -14.63 15.89 -19.38
N TYR A 28 -13.75 15.11 -18.77
CA TYR A 28 -12.34 15.04 -19.16
C TYR A 28 -12.17 14.46 -20.58
N LEU A 29 -12.94 13.43 -20.92
CA LEU A 29 -12.89 12.79 -22.24
C LEU A 29 -13.54 13.63 -23.34
N ALA A 30 -14.40 14.61 -23.00
CA ALA A 30 -15.00 15.55 -23.95
C ALA A 30 -13.94 16.52 -24.51
N GLY A 31 -13.12 16.03 -25.44
CA GLY A 31 -11.98 16.74 -26.01
C GLY A 31 -10.67 15.96 -25.94
N TYR A 32 -10.63 14.86 -25.20
CA TYR A 32 -9.46 13.99 -25.16
C TYR A 32 -9.39 13.13 -26.42
N ARG A 33 -8.29 13.28 -27.18
CA ARG A 33 -7.99 12.38 -28.29
C ARG A 33 -7.13 11.24 -27.76
N LEU A 34 -7.61 10.02 -27.93
CA LEU A 34 -6.81 8.82 -27.66
C LEU A 34 -5.63 8.83 -28.63
N SER A 35 -4.43 9.07 -28.11
CA SER A 35 -3.20 8.65 -28.79
C SER A 35 -3.08 7.15 -28.62
N GLY A 36 -2.78 6.40 -29.69
CA GLY A 36 -2.36 5.01 -29.55
C GLY A 36 -1.14 4.97 -28.62
N GLN A 37 -1.33 4.48 -27.40
CA GLN A 37 -0.23 4.22 -26.49
C GLN A 37 0.14 2.75 -26.66
N ASP A 38 1.38 2.51 -27.05
CA ASP A 38 1.93 1.15 -26.97
C ASP A 38 2.20 0.85 -25.50
N PHE A 39 1.42 -0.09 -24.96
CA PHE A 39 1.69 -0.66 -23.66
C PHE A 39 2.86 -1.64 -23.81
N SER A 40 4.00 -1.30 -23.20
CA SER A 40 5.18 -2.15 -23.22
C SER A 40 5.75 -2.31 -21.82
N CYS A 41 5.88 -3.56 -21.37
CA CYS A 41 6.56 -3.93 -20.13
C CYS A 41 7.99 -4.46 -20.40
N THR A 42 8.65 -3.99 -21.45
CA THR A 42 9.98 -4.50 -21.87
C THR A 42 11.13 -4.09 -20.94
N GLN A 43 10.89 -3.24 -19.95
CA GLN A 43 11.92 -2.74 -19.03
C GLN A 43 12.16 -3.66 -17.82
N LEU A 44 11.37 -4.72 -17.65
CA LEU A 44 11.51 -5.65 -16.54
C LEU A 44 12.49 -6.78 -16.89
N ALA A 45 13.47 -7.02 -16.02
CA ALA A 45 14.38 -8.16 -16.12
C ALA A 45 13.65 -9.49 -15.87
N GLU A 46 14.26 -10.61 -16.23
CA GLU A 46 13.64 -11.93 -16.05
C GLU A 46 13.31 -12.24 -14.58
N SER A 47 12.30 -13.09 -14.38
CA SER A 47 11.87 -13.53 -13.06
C SER A 47 13.00 -14.22 -12.29
N GLU A 48 12.99 -14.10 -10.97
CA GLU A 48 13.85 -14.91 -10.09
C GLU A 48 13.14 -16.22 -9.73
N ASP A 49 13.94 -17.22 -9.37
CA ASP A 49 13.45 -18.43 -8.72
C ASP A 49 13.13 -18.12 -7.25
N VAL A 50 11.90 -17.68 -7.01
CA VAL A 50 11.37 -17.31 -5.69
C VAL A 50 10.14 -18.13 -5.39
N ASP A 51 10.09 -18.71 -4.20
CA ASP A 51 8.89 -19.35 -3.68
C ASP A 51 7.86 -18.28 -3.27
N TYR A 52 6.98 -17.92 -4.21
CA TYR A 52 5.95 -16.92 -4.00
C TYR A 52 4.85 -17.35 -3.03
N GLU A 53 4.62 -18.64 -2.84
CA GLU A 53 3.66 -19.16 -1.86
C GLU A 53 4.19 -18.97 -0.43
N GLN A 54 5.46 -19.33 -0.22
CA GLN A 54 6.15 -19.07 1.04
C GLN A 54 6.27 -17.57 1.31
N LEU A 55 6.59 -16.77 0.28
CA LEU A 55 6.68 -15.32 0.40
C LEU A 55 5.34 -14.69 0.79
N ARG A 56 4.23 -15.09 0.16
CA ARG A 56 2.88 -14.65 0.51
C ARG A 56 2.59 -14.89 2.00
N THR A 57 2.87 -16.10 2.47
CA THR A 57 2.66 -16.49 3.87
C THR A 57 3.54 -15.67 4.81
N SER A 58 4.80 -15.46 4.45
CA SER A 58 5.76 -14.67 5.23
C SER A 58 5.34 -13.19 5.32
N LEU A 59 4.84 -12.60 4.23
CA LEU A 59 4.32 -11.23 4.21
C LEU A 59 3.10 -11.08 5.13
N GLN A 60 2.15 -12.01 5.04
CA GLN A 60 0.96 -12.01 5.91
C GLN A 60 1.35 -12.11 7.38
N SER A 61 2.19 -13.08 7.73
CA SER A 61 2.65 -13.26 9.12
C SER A 61 3.42 -12.04 9.66
N THR A 62 4.27 -11.44 8.84
CA THR A 62 5.02 -10.23 9.20
C THR A 62 4.08 -9.05 9.45
N MET A 63 3.11 -8.82 8.56
CA MET A 63 2.14 -7.73 8.71
C MET A 63 1.22 -7.93 9.90
N ASP A 64 0.74 -9.16 10.15
CA ASP A 64 -0.09 -9.48 11.32
C ASP A 64 0.67 -9.24 12.62
N ARG A 65 1.94 -9.66 12.67
CA ARG A 65 2.77 -9.56 13.88
C ARG A 65 3.20 -8.13 14.19
N TYR A 66 3.63 -7.36 13.18
CA TYR A 66 4.33 -6.09 13.40
C TYR A 66 3.52 -4.86 12.98
N ALA A 67 2.62 -4.99 12.00
CA ALA A 67 1.78 -3.91 11.49
C ALA A 67 0.29 -4.06 11.86
N GLY A 68 -0.01 -4.96 12.80
CA GLY A 68 -1.35 -5.23 13.35
C GLY A 68 -1.95 -4.08 14.18
N PRO A 69 -2.97 -4.34 15.02
CA PRO A 69 -3.68 -3.30 15.77
C PRO A 69 -2.80 -2.46 16.70
N VAL A 70 -1.80 -3.10 17.30
CA VAL A 70 -0.83 -2.50 18.22
C VAL A 70 0.55 -2.57 17.58
N ARG A 71 1.26 -1.44 17.52
CA ARG A 71 2.55 -1.32 16.83
C ARG A 71 3.60 -0.73 17.76
N SER A 72 4.87 -1.03 17.51
CA SER A 72 6.02 -0.35 18.12
C SER A 72 7.05 0.02 17.05
N PHE A 73 8.00 0.90 17.36
CA PHE A 73 9.07 1.24 16.43
C PHE A 73 9.88 -0.02 16.06
N GLU A 74 10.23 -0.82 17.06
CA GLU A 74 11.09 -1.99 16.93
C GLU A 74 10.45 -3.02 15.99
N GLY A 75 9.17 -3.35 16.23
CA GLY A 75 8.45 -4.32 15.39
C GLY A 75 8.30 -3.84 13.94
N LEU A 76 7.95 -2.57 13.73
CA LEU A 76 7.83 -2.04 12.37
C LEU A 76 9.20 -1.97 11.66
N ASN A 77 10.27 -1.68 12.40
CA ASN A 77 11.62 -1.70 11.85
C ASN A 77 12.07 -3.11 11.46
N GLU A 78 11.73 -4.14 12.25
CA GLU A 78 11.95 -5.54 11.86
C GLU A 78 11.24 -5.89 10.56
N ALA A 79 9.99 -5.45 10.39
CA ALA A 79 9.25 -5.65 9.14
C ALA A 79 9.92 -4.96 7.94
N LEU A 80 10.39 -3.70 8.10
CA LEU A 80 11.12 -3.01 7.03
C LEU A 80 12.44 -3.70 6.66
N VAL A 81 13.17 -4.23 7.63
CA VAL A 81 14.41 -4.98 7.37
C VAL A 81 14.11 -6.23 6.55
N PHE A 82 13.03 -6.95 6.88
CA PHE A 82 12.56 -8.09 6.10
C PHE A 82 12.23 -7.69 4.66
N PHE A 83 11.47 -6.60 4.45
CA PHE A 83 11.11 -6.14 3.11
C PHE A 83 12.32 -5.68 2.30
N ALA A 84 13.28 -4.97 2.92
CA ALA A 84 14.51 -4.55 2.27
C ALA A 84 15.32 -5.75 1.72
N GLY A 85 15.27 -6.89 2.41
CA GLY A 85 15.88 -8.15 1.94
C GLY A 85 15.24 -8.70 0.65
N LEU A 86 14.02 -8.27 0.31
CA LEU A 86 13.28 -8.67 -0.89
C LEU A 86 13.49 -7.70 -2.07
N GLY A 87 14.41 -6.73 -1.94
CA GLY A 87 14.74 -5.77 -3.01
C GLY A 87 15.17 -6.42 -4.33
N VAL A 88 15.60 -7.69 -4.30
CA VAL A 88 15.90 -8.50 -5.50
C VAL A 88 14.71 -8.63 -6.46
N LEU A 89 13.48 -8.54 -5.94
CA LEU A 89 12.27 -8.59 -6.74
C LEU A 89 11.97 -7.28 -7.49
N ALA A 90 12.62 -6.17 -7.12
CA ALA A 90 12.38 -4.89 -7.76
C ALA A 90 12.85 -4.90 -9.23
N GLY A 91 12.03 -4.40 -10.15
CA GLY A 91 12.40 -4.30 -11.57
C GLY A 91 12.44 -5.62 -12.35
N ARG A 92 11.98 -6.73 -11.75
CA ARG A 92 11.88 -8.03 -12.42
C ARG A 92 10.48 -8.34 -12.93
N GLN A 93 10.33 -9.35 -13.77
CA GLN A 93 9.05 -9.87 -14.23
C GLN A 93 8.46 -10.83 -13.18
N ALA A 94 7.13 -10.95 -13.20
CA ALA A 94 6.40 -12.01 -12.53
C ALA A 94 5.94 -13.00 -13.62
N GLY A 95 6.01 -14.30 -13.36
CA GLY A 95 5.66 -15.35 -14.31
C GLY A 95 4.16 -15.50 -14.54
N ASN A 96 3.33 -15.12 -13.57
CA ASN A 96 1.87 -15.21 -13.62
C ASN A 96 1.21 -14.10 -12.75
N TRP A 97 -0.12 -14.07 -12.72
CA TRP A 97 -0.87 -13.03 -11.99
C TRP A 97 -0.78 -13.23 -10.47
N GLU A 98 -0.67 -14.45 -9.98
CA GLU A 98 -0.51 -14.77 -8.56
C GLU A 98 0.79 -14.20 -8.00
N GLU A 99 1.88 -14.29 -8.75
CA GLU A 99 3.17 -13.67 -8.42
C GLU A 99 3.09 -12.14 -8.47
N MET A 100 2.37 -11.57 -9.44
CA MET A 100 2.12 -10.13 -9.49
C MET A 100 1.38 -9.64 -8.25
N GLU A 101 0.39 -10.39 -7.77
CA GLU A 101 -0.32 -10.08 -6.53
C GLU A 101 0.61 -10.05 -5.33
N VAL A 102 1.49 -11.04 -5.17
CA VAL A 102 2.44 -11.09 -4.04
C VAL A 102 3.39 -9.88 -4.07
N ARG A 103 3.83 -9.47 -5.26
CA ARG A 103 4.65 -8.25 -5.41
C ARG A 103 3.89 -6.98 -5.09
N ASN A 104 2.61 -6.91 -5.46
CA ASN A 104 1.74 -5.82 -5.04
C ASN A 104 1.52 -5.81 -3.52
N MET A 105 1.38 -6.99 -2.90
CA MET A 105 1.30 -7.13 -1.44
C MET A 105 2.57 -6.61 -0.77
N LEU A 106 3.76 -6.95 -1.27
CA LEU A 106 5.03 -6.45 -0.76
C LEU A 106 5.09 -4.92 -0.83
N CYS A 107 4.81 -4.32 -1.98
CA CYS A 107 4.79 -2.87 -2.16
C CYS A 107 3.83 -2.18 -1.17
N VAL A 108 2.61 -2.71 -1.02
CA VAL A 108 1.63 -2.16 -0.08
C VAL A 108 2.07 -2.36 1.37
N ALA A 109 2.67 -3.49 1.72
CA ALA A 109 3.20 -3.78 3.05
C ALA A 109 4.31 -2.81 3.46
N GLU A 110 5.25 -2.53 2.55
CA GLU A 110 6.29 -1.52 2.72
C GLU A 110 5.68 -0.14 2.97
N LEU A 111 4.79 0.32 2.08
CA LEU A 111 4.17 1.65 2.21
C LEU A 111 3.38 1.82 3.52
N ILE A 112 2.64 0.78 3.94
CA ILE A 112 1.90 0.80 5.22
C ILE A 112 2.89 0.91 6.39
N THR A 113 3.95 0.11 6.36
CA THR A 113 4.93 0.03 7.45
C THR A 113 5.74 1.33 7.55
N GLU A 114 6.20 1.87 6.43
CA GLU A 114 6.85 3.18 6.37
C GLU A 114 5.94 4.29 6.90
N ALA A 115 4.66 4.31 6.50
CA ALA A 115 3.71 5.31 7.01
C ALA A 115 3.51 5.18 8.52
N ALA A 116 3.47 3.95 9.04
CA ALA A 116 3.31 3.67 10.47
C ALA A 116 4.56 4.04 11.28
N ILE A 117 5.76 3.97 10.68
CA ILE A 117 7.01 4.46 11.28
C ILE A 117 7.06 5.99 11.28
N ILE A 118 6.76 6.61 10.14
CA ILE A 118 6.75 8.06 9.99
C ILE A 118 5.77 8.69 10.99
N ARG A 119 4.54 8.16 11.09
CA ARG A 119 3.50 8.68 11.99
C ARG A 119 3.76 8.28 13.45
N THR A 120 4.49 9.14 14.14
CA THR A 120 4.80 9.04 15.58
C THR A 120 3.71 9.70 16.45
N GLU A 121 2.51 9.11 16.42
CA GLU A 121 1.36 9.35 17.32
C GLU A 121 0.45 8.11 17.35
N SER A 122 -0.60 8.14 18.16
CA SER A 122 -1.73 7.21 18.07
C SER A 122 -3.04 7.94 17.74
N ARG A 123 -3.75 7.47 16.70
CA ARG A 123 -5.02 8.05 16.23
C ARG A 123 -5.82 7.03 15.41
N GLY A 124 -7.08 6.79 15.79
CA GLY A 124 -7.96 5.88 15.07
C GLY A 124 -7.42 4.45 15.07
N CYS A 125 -7.34 3.81 13.90
CA CYS A 125 -6.79 2.45 13.74
C CYS A 125 -5.25 2.39 13.82
N HIS A 126 -4.58 3.54 13.89
CA HIS A 126 -3.14 3.62 14.08
C HIS A 126 -2.82 3.79 15.57
N TYR A 127 -2.39 2.71 16.24
CA TYR A 127 -1.94 2.76 17.63
C TYR A 127 -0.47 2.33 17.75
N ARG A 128 0.33 3.16 18.43
CA ARG A 128 1.77 3.02 18.67
C ARG A 128 2.03 2.99 20.17
N LEU A 129 2.62 1.91 20.68
CA LEU A 129 2.94 1.74 22.10
C LEU A 129 3.91 2.81 22.62
N ASP A 130 4.88 3.18 21.78
CA ASP A 130 5.90 4.18 22.07
C ASP A 130 5.44 5.63 21.79
N PHE A 131 4.28 5.80 21.16
CA PHE A 131 3.61 7.10 20.97
C PHE A 131 2.09 6.97 21.23
N PRO A 132 1.66 6.71 22.48
CA PRO A 132 0.27 6.34 22.78
C PRO A 132 -0.73 7.49 22.68
N ALA A 133 -0.25 8.74 22.66
CA ALA A 133 -1.09 9.93 22.59
C ALA A 133 -1.22 10.48 21.15
N PRO A 134 -2.35 11.13 20.83
CA PRO A 134 -2.47 11.90 19.59
C PRO A 134 -1.57 13.16 19.65
N SER A 135 -1.15 13.66 18.49
CA SER A 135 -0.36 14.88 18.38
C SER A 135 -0.90 15.82 17.31
N GLU A 136 -0.98 17.11 17.62
CA GLU A 136 -1.43 18.15 16.70
C GLU A 136 -0.60 18.23 15.43
N ARG A 137 0.71 17.95 15.53
CA ARG A 137 1.60 17.94 14.36
C ARG A 137 1.13 16.95 13.29
N TRP A 138 0.44 15.87 13.68
CA TRP A 138 0.02 14.79 12.80
C TRP A 138 -1.42 14.91 12.27
N ARG A 139 -2.07 16.06 12.48
CA ARG A 139 -3.34 16.44 11.80
C ARG A 139 -3.12 16.75 10.31
N ARG A 140 -2.53 15.80 9.59
CA ARG A 140 -2.21 15.83 8.15
C ARG A 140 -2.21 14.41 7.59
N HIS A 141 -2.20 14.30 6.26
CA HIS A 141 -2.02 13.02 5.56
C HIS A 141 -0.54 12.72 5.34
N VAL A 142 -0.17 11.44 5.40
CA VAL A 142 1.12 10.95 4.90
C VAL A 142 0.92 10.61 3.44
N ILE A 143 1.76 11.16 2.56
CA ILE A 143 1.65 11.00 1.11
C ILE A 143 3.00 10.52 0.59
N PHE A 144 3.02 9.33 0.00
CA PHE A 144 4.17 8.86 -0.76
C PHE A 144 4.04 9.28 -2.21
N LYS A 145 5.14 9.74 -2.79
CA LYS A 145 5.23 10.05 -4.21
C LYS A 145 6.48 9.36 -4.75
N ARG A 146 6.30 8.51 -5.76
CA ARG A 146 7.41 7.97 -6.53
C ARG A 146 8.04 9.13 -7.32
N GLY A 147 9.35 9.31 -7.16
CA GLY A 147 10.14 10.29 -7.91
C GLY A 147 10.10 10.04 -9.40
#